data_AF-A0A2V9CUV4-F1
#
_entry.id   AF-A0A2V9CUV4-F1
#
_cell.length_a   1.000
_cell.length_b   1.000
_cell.length_c   1.000
_cell.angle_alpha   90.00
_cell.angle_beta   90.00
_cell.angle_gamma   90.00
#
_symmetry.space_group_name_H-M   'P 1'
#
loop_
_entity.id
_entity.type
_entity.pdbx_description
1 polymer ?
#
loop_
_entity_poly.entity_id
_entity_poly.type
_entity_poly.pdbx_seq_one_letter_code
_entity_poly.pdbx_strand_id
1 'polypeptide(L)'
;MMRRVSGLLFSLSKPLLVAVFIFCPPLEAQRRSVPSPSSFPDMDSSLGTTTRARSFSISGVVADAQSHVRIDGVRVDLQGLTGGVLATAFTSGNGNFQFNNIRPGSYELVFEEPGYDDDREHLEIDGPILGIMVGLRRMGPGAGAEGGPTVSVRQLSIPQKARDAMSKAMSLLYQKSDYPASIKQFQRAIQVYPDYYEAYAQMGLAYMRNKDAAQSEKALRKSMDLSEEHYPDALFLLAALFSSARRFADAEPLARKAVELDPKSWHAQSELAQALLGLKRANEAEQYAQAAVKLEPDNALLALLMADVHIQLGNAPALLDDLNNYLKLAPNGRFAPQVRQQRDQVQQRLQNTRATPAASPSSPRDNP
;
A
#
# COMPACT_ATOMS: atom_id res chain seq x y z
N MET A 1 50.94 23.50 81.17
CA MET A 1 52.20 23.50 80.39
C MET A 1 51.84 23.11 78.95
N MET A 2 52.22 23.96 78.00
CA MET A 2 52.46 23.77 76.54
C MET A 2 52.45 22.32 75.99
N ARG A 3 52.10 21.97 74.73
CA ARG A 3 51.78 22.67 73.46
C ARG A 3 51.41 21.61 72.39
N ARG A 4 50.79 22.07 71.28
CA ARG A 4 50.75 21.50 69.90
C ARG A 4 49.80 20.31 69.63
N VAL A 5 49.23 20.08 68.43
CA VAL A 5 48.78 20.81 67.21
C VAL A 5 48.21 19.70 66.29
N SER A 6 47.09 19.96 65.60
CA SER A 6 46.54 19.42 64.33
C SER A 6 46.71 17.95 63.89
N GLY A 7 45.66 17.39 63.27
CA GLY A 7 45.81 16.45 62.13
C GLY A 7 44.68 15.44 61.92
N LEU A 8 44.21 15.35 60.67
CA LEU A 8 43.05 14.64 60.10
C LEU A 8 43.13 13.09 59.96
N LEU A 9 41.91 12.49 59.85
CA LEU A 9 41.41 11.37 58.99
C LEU A 9 41.94 9.92 59.15
N PHE A 10 41.01 8.95 59.20
CA PHE A 10 40.96 7.62 58.50
C PHE A 10 39.59 6.95 58.88
N SER A 11 38.65 6.67 57.98
CA SER A 11 38.45 5.50 57.09
C SER A 11 37.85 4.22 57.73
N LEU A 12 36.62 3.89 57.27
CA LEU A 12 35.98 2.60 56.92
C LEU A 12 36.01 1.35 57.83
N SER A 13 34.80 0.85 58.16
CA SER A 13 34.42 -0.57 57.98
C SER A 13 32.88 -0.78 58.06
N LYS A 14 32.30 -1.47 57.05
CA LYS A 14 30.99 -2.18 57.06
C LYS A 14 31.25 -3.68 57.37
N PRO A 15 30.27 -4.64 57.45
CA PRO A 15 28.78 -4.58 57.44
C PRO A 15 28.09 -5.49 58.52
N LEU A 16 26.75 -5.46 58.62
CA LEU A 16 25.94 -6.67 58.88
C LEU A 16 24.52 -6.54 58.26
N LEU A 17 24.05 -7.64 57.66
CA LEU A 17 22.80 -7.86 56.93
C LEU A 17 21.54 -7.82 57.82
N VAL A 18 20.46 -7.23 57.31
CA VAL A 18 19.08 -7.60 57.67
C VAL A 18 18.25 -7.69 56.38
N ALA A 19 17.60 -8.82 56.18
CA ALA A 19 16.69 -9.11 55.08
C ALA A 19 15.32 -8.48 55.33
N VAL A 20 14.79 -7.74 54.35
CA VAL A 20 13.41 -7.24 54.32
C VAL A 20 12.79 -7.68 53.00
N PHE A 21 11.69 -8.41 53.09
CA PHE A 21 10.81 -8.77 51.99
C PHE A 21 10.24 -7.48 51.35
N ILE A 22 10.59 -7.21 50.09
CA ILE A 22 9.96 -6.17 49.28
C ILE A 22 8.78 -6.79 48.55
N PHE A 23 7.59 -6.45 49.02
CA PHE A 23 6.33 -6.63 48.31
C PHE A 23 6.31 -5.63 47.14
N CYS A 24 6.42 -6.13 45.91
CA CYS A 24 6.38 -5.34 44.69
C CYS A 24 4.93 -5.28 44.19
N PRO A 25 4.26 -4.11 44.10
CA PRO A 25 3.04 -3.98 43.31
C PRO A 25 3.43 -3.77 41.83
N PRO A 26 2.67 -4.33 40.87
CA PRO A 26 2.99 -4.16 39.46
C PRO A 26 2.78 -2.71 39.01
N LEU A 27 3.72 -2.22 38.20
CA LEU A 27 3.67 -0.94 37.50
C LEU A 27 2.46 -0.92 36.54
N GLU A 28 1.35 -0.41 37.03
CA GLU A 28 0.22 0.01 36.23
C GLU A 28 0.23 1.55 36.21
N ALA A 29 1.15 2.11 35.43
CA ALA A 29 1.30 3.55 35.28
C ALA A 29 1.39 3.93 33.80
N GLN A 30 0.34 4.63 33.35
CA GLN A 30 0.29 5.53 32.20
C GLN A 30 0.25 4.90 30.80
N ARG A 31 -0.86 4.22 30.48
CA ARG A 31 -1.52 4.46 29.18
C ARG A 31 -2.31 5.77 29.27
N ARG A 32 -1.60 6.90 29.22
CA ARG A 32 -2.24 8.13 28.73
C ARG A 32 -2.41 7.92 27.24
N SER A 33 -3.66 7.91 26.78
CA SER A 33 -4.02 8.00 25.37
C SER A 33 -3.34 9.24 24.78
N VAL A 34 -2.21 9.03 24.11
CA VAL A 34 -1.54 10.06 23.31
C VAL A 34 -2.40 10.25 22.07
N PRO A 35 -2.86 11.47 21.76
CA PRO A 35 -3.74 11.70 20.61
C PRO A 35 -3.03 11.33 19.31
N SER A 36 -3.75 10.63 18.44
CA SER A 36 -3.34 10.29 17.09
C SER A 36 -3.05 11.55 16.26
N PRO A 37 -1.95 11.62 15.48
CA PRO A 37 -1.73 12.66 14.47
C PRO A 37 -2.57 12.45 13.21
N SER A 38 -3.17 11.27 13.01
CA SER A 38 -4.29 11.11 12.08
C SER A 38 -5.58 11.28 12.88
N SER A 39 -6.50 12.07 12.34
CA SER A 39 -7.84 12.19 12.92
C SER A 39 -8.72 10.97 12.61
N PHE A 40 -8.21 10.05 11.78
CA PHE A 40 -8.84 8.79 11.39
C PHE A 40 -8.02 7.59 11.92
N PRO A 41 -8.66 6.55 12.50
CA PRO A 41 -7.92 5.38 13.00
C PRO A 41 -7.27 4.59 11.86
N ASP A 42 -6.15 3.91 12.17
CA ASP A 42 -5.32 3.16 11.22
C ASP A 42 -6.13 2.20 10.33
N MET A 43 -5.70 2.10 9.07
CA MET A 43 -6.35 1.39 7.98
C MET A 43 -6.34 -0.14 8.18
N ASP A 44 -7.28 -0.70 8.93
CA ASP A 44 -7.59 -2.15 8.85
C ASP A 44 -8.53 -2.37 7.65
N SER A 45 -8.04 -2.95 6.55
CA SER A 45 -8.86 -3.17 5.35
C SER A 45 -9.77 -4.39 5.52
N SER A 46 -10.93 -4.18 6.12
CA SER A 46 -12.08 -5.09 6.00
C SER A 46 -13.25 -4.35 5.35
N LEU A 47 -13.27 -4.29 4.02
CA LEU A 47 -14.47 -3.91 3.27
C LEU A 47 -15.23 -5.19 2.91
N GLY A 48 -16.05 -5.64 3.85
CA GLY A 48 -17.09 -6.62 3.61
C GLY A 48 -18.43 -5.92 3.47
N THR A 49 -18.86 -5.64 2.24
CA THR A 49 -20.27 -5.39 1.94
C THR A 49 -20.72 -6.32 0.82
N THR A 50 -21.53 -7.31 1.22
CA THR A 50 -22.13 -8.34 0.38
C THR A 50 -23.20 -7.73 -0.52
N THR A 51 -22.80 -7.09 -1.60
CA THR A 51 -23.62 -7.03 -2.81
C THR A 51 -23.24 -8.26 -3.62
N ARG A 52 -24.20 -9.07 -4.10
CA ARG A 52 -23.89 -10.14 -5.06
C ARG A 52 -23.09 -9.50 -6.20
N ALA A 53 -21.78 -9.78 -6.23
CA ALA A 53 -20.89 -9.18 -7.19
C ALA A 53 -21.37 -9.61 -8.56
N ARG A 54 -21.84 -8.65 -9.37
CA ARG A 54 -22.01 -8.90 -10.80
C ARG A 54 -20.65 -9.35 -11.31
N SER A 55 -20.64 -10.43 -12.09
CA SER A 55 -19.42 -10.99 -12.63
C SER A 55 -19.63 -11.23 -14.11
N PHE A 56 -18.64 -10.85 -14.90
CA PHE A 56 -18.73 -10.79 -16.34
C PHE A 56 -17.69 -11.72 -16.99
N SER A 57 -17.89 -12.00 -18.27
CA SER A 57 -16.95 -12.78 -19.07
C SER A 57 -16.21 -11.86 -20.02
N ILE A 58 -14.93 -12.14 -20.24
CA ILE A 58 -14.13 -11.55 -21.30
C ILE A 58 -13.84 -12.67 -22.29
N SER A 59 -14.09 -12.48 -23.57
CA SER A 59 -13.64 -13.42 -24.60
C SER A 59 -13.13 -12.69 -25.83
N GLY A 60 -12.16 -13.33 -26.49
CA GLY A 60 -11.55 -12.76 -27.67
C GLY A 60 -10.80 -13.79 -28.49
N VAL A 61 -10.23 -13.31 -29.59
CA VAL A 61 -9.46 -14.10 -30.53
C VAL A 61 -8.16 -13.38 -30.83
N VAL A 62 -7.05 -14.11 -30.78
CA VAL A 62 -5.73 -13.63 -31.18
C VAL A 62 -5.39 -14.15 -32.57
N ALA A 63 -4.92 -13.25 -33.42
CA ALA A 63 -4.46 -13.56 -34.77
C ALA A 63 -3.18 -12.81 -35.10
N ASP A 64 -2.47 -13.29 -36.10
CA ASP A 64 -1.34 -12.59 -36.70
C ASP A 64 -1.82 -11.32 -37.42
N ALA A 65 -1.22 -10.17 -37.12
CA ALA A 65 -1.67 -8.87 -37.62
C ALA A 65 -1.56 -8.72 -39.14
N GLN A 66 -0.70 -9.50 -39.82
CA GLN A 66 -0.48 -9.40 -41.26
C GLN A 66 -1.28 -10.47 -42.02
N SER A 67 -1.07 -11.73 -41.65
CA SER A 67 -1.67 -12.89 -42.30
C SER A 67 -3.09 -13.19 -41.83
N HIS A 68 -3.54 -12.59 -40.72
CA HIS A 68 -4.83 -12.84 -40.07
C HIS A 68 -5.05 -14.30 -39.64
N VAL A 69 -3.97 -15.11 -39.65
CA VAL A 69 -3.98 -16.50 -39.21
C VAL A 69 -4.12 -16.54 -37.69
N ARG A 70 -4.99 -17.42 -37.19
CA ARG A 70 -5.22 -17.59 -35.75
C ARG A 70 -4.01 -18.21 -35.09
N ILE A 71 -3.64 -17.68 -33.92
CA ILE A 71 -2.45 -18.11 -33.20
C ILE A 71 -2.87 -18.96 -31.99
N ASP A 72 -2.45 -20.21 -31.98
CA ASP A 72 -2.66 -21.17 -30.89
C ASP A 72 -1.57 -21.01 -29.82
N GLY A 73 -1.90 -21.26 -28.54
CA GLY A 73 -0.94 -21.27 -27.45
C GLY A 73 -0.50 -19.90 -26.92
N VAL A 74 -1.05 -18.79 -27.45
CA VAL A 74 -0.76 -17.44 -26.97
C VAL A 74 -1.18 -17.33 -25.51
N ARG A 75 -0.24 -16.91 -24.66
CA ARG A 75 -0.55 -16.64 -23.26
C ARG A 75 -1.25 -15.29 -23.16
N VAL A 76 -2.39 -15.30 -22.48
CA VAL A 76 -3.17 -14.10 -22.16
C VAL A 76 -3.23 -13.97 -20.65
N ASP A 77 -2.59 -12.94 -20.10
CA ASP A 77 -2.63 -12.64 -18.67
C ASP A 77 -3.61 -11.49 -18.43
N LEU A 78 -4.65 -11.74 -17.65
CA LEU A 78 -5.52 -10.70 -17.09
C LEU A 78 -4.87 -10.17 -15.83
N GLN A 79 -4.42 -8.92 -15.89
CA GLN A 79 -3.76 -8.23 -14.79
C GLN A 79 -4.69 -7.19 -14.19
N GLY A 80 -4.62 -7.05 -12.87
CA GLY A 80 -5.24 -5.92 -12.19
C GLY A 80 -4.34 -4.70 -12.33
N LEU A 81 -4.92 -3.50 -12.42
CA LEU A 81 -4.16 -2.24 -12.42
C LEU A 81 -3.27 -2.05 -11.18
N THR A 82 -3.57 -2.75 -10.08
CA THR A 82 -2.77 -2.76 -8.86
C THR A 82 -1.52 -3.65 -8.93
N GLY A 83 -1.24 -4.24 -10.11
CA GLY A 83 -0.12 -5.12 -10.37
C GLY A 83 -0.42 -6.58 -9.99
N GLY A 84 -0.06 -7.49 -10.89
CA GLY A 84 -0.18 -8.93 -10.69
C GLY A 84 -1.23 -9.60 -11.58
N VAL A 85 -0.92 -10.83 -11.98
CA VAL A 85 -1.77 -11.66 -12.84
C VAL A 85 -2.94 -12.22 -12.02
N LEU A 86 -4.15 -11.75 -12.32
CA LEU A 86 -5.39 -12.19 -11.71
C LEU A 86 -5.89 -13.51 -12.30
N ALA A 87 -5.66 -13.72 -13.59
CA ALA A 87 -5.94 -14.97 -14.28
C ALA A 87 -5.05 -15.09 -15.53
N THR A 88 -4.72 -16.33 -15.90
CA THR A 88 -4.03 -16.63 -17.17
C THR A 88 -4.92 -17.55 -17.99
N ALA A 89 -5.05 -17.25 -19.28
CA ALA A 89 -5.65 -18.12 -20.27
C ALA A 89 -4.64 -18.37 -21.40
N PHE A 90 -4.89 -19.43 -22.18
CA PHE A 90 -4.14 -19.72 -23.40
C PHE A 90 -5.12 -19.75 -24.56
N THR A 91 -4.69 -19.23 -25.71
CA THR A 91 -5.51 -19.37 -26.92
C THR A 91 -5.57 -20.84 -27.33
N SER A 92 -6.74 -21.25 -27.80
CA SER A 92 -6.96 -22.57 -28.41
C SER A 92 -6.49 -22.60 -29.86
N GLY A 93 -6.55 -23.77 -30.53
CA GLY A 93 -6.19 -23.94 -31.94
C GLY A 93 -6.89 -23.01 -32.95
N ASN A 94 -7.96 -22.32 -32.52
CA ASN A 94 -8.68 -21.32 -33.31
C ASN A 94 -8.37 -19.87 -32.88
N GLY A 95 -7.38 -19.65 -32.01
CA GLY A 95 -6.97 -18.36 -31.48
C GLY A 95 -7.81 -17.84 -30.31
N ASN A 96 -8.79 -18.59 -29.82
CA ASN A 96 -9.76 -18.07 -28.85
C ASN A 96 -9.26 -18.15 -27.41
N PHE A 97 -9.47 -17.10 -26.62
CA PHE A 97 -9.28 -17.07 -25.16
C PHE A 97 -10.56 -16.63 -24.44
N GLN A 98 -10.70 -17.02 -23.16
CA GLN A 98 -11.83 -16.59 -22.34
C GLN A 98 -11.48 -16.52 -20.85
N PHE A 99 -11.96 -15.46 -20.20
CA PHE A 99 -12.00 -15.31 -18.75
C PHE A 99 -13.45 -15.26 -18.28
N ASN A 100 -13.74 -15.93 -17.17
CA ASN A 100 -15.06 -15.97 -16.57
C ASN A 100 -15.02 -15.43 -15.14
N ASN A 101 -16.15 -14.95 -14.66
CA ASN A 101 -16.34 -14.43 -13.30
C ASN A 101 -15.47 -13.22 -12.95
N ILE A 102 -15.21 -12.35 -13.93
CA ILE A 102 -14.43 -11.13 -13.73
C ILE A 102 -15.30 -10.05 -13.11
N ARG A 103 -14.81 -9.39 -12.06
CA ARG A 103 -15.55 -8.31 -11.40
C ARG A 103 -15.50 -7.04 -12.25
N PRO A 104 -16.48 -6.14 -12.13
CA PRO A 104 -16.38 -4.83 -12.74
C PRO A 104 -15.14 -4.10 -12.23
N GLY A 105 -14.46 -3.37 -13.09
CA GLY A 105 -13.21 -2.67 -12.79
C GLY A 105 -12.31 -2.58 -14.01
N SER A 106 -11.15 -1.96 -13.83
CA SER A 106 -10.20 -1.74 -14.90
C SER A 106 -9.05 -2.74 -14.83
N TYR A 107 -8.73 -3.31 -15.98
CA TYR A 107 -7.79 -4.42 -16.13
C TYR A 107 -6.86 -4.19 -17.32
N GLU A 108 -5.76 -4.92 -17.35
CA GLU A 108 -4.87 -5.00 -18.50
C GLU A 108 -4.81 -6.46 -18.96
N LEU A 109 -5.04 -6.71 -20.24
CA LEU A 109 -4.70 -7.99 -20.86
C LEU A 109 -3.31 -7.88 -21.45
N VAL A 110 -2.43 -8.80 -21.08
CA VAL A 110 -1.09 -8.90 -21.65
C VAL A 110 -1.01 -10.16 -22.49
N PHE A 111 -0.64 -10.00 -23.76
CA PHE A 111 -0.54 -11.06 -24.75
C PHE A 111 0.93 -11.35 -25.03
N GLU A 112 1.36 -12.59 -24.77
CA GLU A 112 2.74 -13.03 -24.95
C GLU A 112 2.76 -14.28 -25.84
N GLU A 113 3.47 -14.18 -26.99
CA GLU A 113 3.71 -15.31 -27.88
C GLU A 113 5.13 -15.23 -28.49
N PRO A 114 5.95 -16.30 -28.40
CA PRO A 114 7.27 -16.32 -29.01
C PRO A 114 7.26 -16.00 -30.51
N GLY A 115 8.06 -15.00 -30.91
CA GLY A 115 8.18 -14.56 -32.30
C GLY A 115 7.24 -13.41 -32.70
N TYR A 116 6.45 -12.90 -31.75
CA TYR A 116 5.61 -11.71 -31.91
C TYR A 116 5.99 -10.63 -30.89
N ASP A 117 5.70 -9.37 -31.21
CA ASP A 117 5.76 -8.26 -30.25
C ASP A 117 4.69 -8.48 -29.17
N ASP A 118 5.05 -8.29 -27.90
CA ASP A 118 4.08 -8.30 -26.79
C ASP A 118 3.04 -7.20 -27.00
N ASP A 119 1.78 -7.53 -26.72
CA ASP A 119 0.67 -6.59 -26.85
C ASP A 119 -0.07 -6.42 -25.53
N ARG A 120 -0.59 -5.23 -25.27
CA ARG A 120 -1.27 -4.88 -24.02
C ARG A 120 -2.55 -4.13 -24.30
N GLU A 121 -3.65 -4.66 -23.79
CA GLU A 121 -4.97 -4.08 -23.97
C GLU A 121 -5.56 -3.65 -22.64
N HIS A 122 -5.85 -2.35 -22.52
CA HIS A 122 -6.53 -1.82 -21.36
C HIS A 122 -8.04 -1.98 -21.49
N LEU A 123 -8.68 -2.54 -20.47
CA LEU A 123 -10.11 -2.83 -20.49
C LEU A 123 -10.78 -2.26 -19.24
N GLU A 124 -11.82 -1.46 -19.46
CA GLU A 124 -12.80 -1.16 -18.42
C GLU A 124 -13.96 -2.16 -18.51
N ILE A 125 -14.18 -2.90 -17.44
CA ILE A 125 -15.24 -3.90 -17.37
C ILE A 125 -16.40 -3.33 -16.56
N ASP A 126 -17.47 -2.98 -17.25
CA ASP A 126 -18.77 -2.64 -16.67
C ASP A 126 -19.89 -3.60 -17.13
N GLY A 127 -19.56 -4.53 -18.04
CA GLY A 127 -20.42 -5.58 -18.60
C GLY A 127 -19.62 -6.74 -19.23
N PRO A 128 -20.28 -7.76 -19.82
CA PRO A 128 -19.59 -8.81 -20.58
C PRO A 128 -18.91 -8.22 -21.82
N ILE A 129 -17.61 -8.47 -21.97
CA ILE A 129 -16.85 -8.07 -23.15
C ILE A 129 -16.67 -9.31 -24.03
N LEU A 130 -17.30 -9.30 -25.20
CA LEU A 130 -17.27 -10.41 -26.14
C LEU A 130 -16.62 -9.97 -27.44
N GLY A 131 -15.72 -10.80 -27.96
CA GLY A 131 -15.17 -10.63 -29.32
C GLY A 131 -14.04 -9.62 -29.42
N ILE A 132 -13.19 -9.49 -28.39
CA ILE A 132 -11.92 -8.76 -28.53
C ILE A 132 -11.10 -9.42 -29.65
N MET A 133 -10.66 -8.64 -30.64
CA MET A 133 -9.74 -9.13 -31.66
C MET A 133 -8.38 -8.48 -31.46
N VAL A 134 -7.37 -9.30 -31.21
CA VAL A 134 -6.00 -8.85 -30.98
C VAL A 134 -5.12 -9.34 -32.12
N GLY A 135 -4.39 -8.41 -32.72
CA GLY A 135 -3.49 -8.65 -33.84
C GLY A 135 -2.04 -8.58 -33.40
N LEU A 136 -1.40 -9.71 -33.15
CA LEU A 136 0.02 -9.75 -32.78
C LEU A 136 0.90 -9.53 -34.00
N ARG A 137 1.88 -8.63 -33.89
CA ARG A 137 2.83 -8.34 -34.99
C ARG A 137 4.05 -9.25 -34.89
N ARG A 138 4.43 -9.91 -35.99
CA ARG A 138 5.67 -10.70 -36.04
C ARG A 138 6.89 -9.81 -35.95
N MET A 139 7.84 -10.20 -35.13
CA MET A 139 9.16 -9.57 -35.09
C MET A 139 9.90 -9.83 -36.43
N GLY A 140 10.30 -8.76 -37.11
CA GLY A 140 11.03 -8.84 -38.38
C GLY A 140 12.50 -9.26 -38.20
N PRO A 141 13.14 -9.89 -39.19
CA PRO A 141 14.55 -10.25 -39.11
C PRO A 141 15.41 -8.99 -39.36
N GLY A 142 15.81 -8.29 -38.29
CA GLY A 142 16.87 -7.28 -38.39
C GLY A 142 16.67 -5.93 -37.71
N ALA A 143 16.00 -5.85 -36.55
CA ALA A 143 16.03 -4.65 -35.71
C ALA A 143 16.13 -5.04 -34.23
N GLY A 144 17.27 -4.69 -33.60
CA GLY A 144 17.34 -4.46 -32.16
C GLY A 144 17.56 -5.66 -31.25
N ALA A 145 18.81 -6.14 -31.20
CA ALA A 145 19.45 -6.31 -29.90
C ALA A 145 19.19 -5.05 -29.05
N GLU A 146 18.71 -5.27 -27.82
CA GLU A 146 18.17 -4.29 -26.85
C GLU A 146 16.66 -4.03 -26.98
N GLY A 147 15.86 -4.85 -26.28
CA GLY A 147 14.46 -4.51 -25.95
C GLY A 147 13.39 -5.57 -26.19
N GLY A 148 13.73 -6.82 -26.54
CA GLY A 148 12.77 -7.93 -26.51
C GLY A 148 12.38 -8.31 -25.07
N PRO A 149 11.25 -9.02 -24.85
CA PRO A 149 10.80 -9.37 -23.51
C PRO A 149 11.84 -10.26 -22.83
N THR A 150 12.61 -9.67 -21.92
CA THR A 150 13.36 -10.42 -20.91
C THR A 150 12.33 -11.06 -20.00
N VAL A 151 11.75 -12.20 -20.40
CA VAL A 151 11.20 -13.16 -19.46
C VAL A 151 12.36 -13.48 -18.54
N SER A 152 12.35 -12.90 -17.34
CA SER A 152 13.44 -13.07 -16.39
C SER A 152 13.69 -14.57 -16.26
N VAL A 153 14.95 -15.00 -16.40
CA VAL A 153 15.34 -16.42 -16.22
C VAL A 153 14.74 -16.98 -14.93
N ARG A 154 14.57 -16.11 -13.93
CA ARG A 154 13.89 -16.38 -12.67
C ARG A 154 12.43 -16.80 -12.82
N GLN A 155 11.63 -16.14 -13.66
CA GLN A 155 10.20 -16.42 -13.82
C GLN A 155 9.95 -17.78 -14.51
N LEU A 156 10.85 -18.19 -15.41
CA LEU A 156 10.88 -19.53 -16.00
C LEU A 156 11.34 -20.60 -14.98
N SER A 157 12.18 -20.22 -14.02
CA SER A 157 12.68 -21.12 -12.98
C SER A 157 11.67 -21.45 -11.88
N ILE A 158 10.57 -20.69 -11.77
CA ILE A 158 9.56 -20.93 -10.73
C ILE A 158 8.80 -22.23 -11.06
N PRO A 159 8.81 -23.25 -10.18
CA PRO A 159 8.07 -24.48 -10.41
C PRO A 159 6.56 -24.24 -10.53
N GLN A 160 5.88 -24.96 -11.42
CA GLN A 160 4.42 -24.82 -11.61
C GLN A 160 3.66 -24.98 -10.29
N LYS A 161 4.04 -25.96 -9.47
CA LYS A 161 3.42 -26.20 -8.16
C LYS A 161 3.55 -24.99 -7.21
N ALA A 162 4.63 -24.23 -7.29
CA ALA A 162 4.80 -22.99 -6.51
C ALA A 162 3.88 -21.88 -7.06
N ARG A 163 3.74 -21.77 -8.39
CA ARG A 163 2.80 -20.84 -9.04
C ARG A 163 1.34 -21.15 -8.70
N ASP A 164 0.95 -22.42 -8.72
CA ASP A 164 -0.41 -22.85 -8.36
C ASP A 164 -0.74 -22.54 -6.90
N ALA A 165 0.22 -22.79 -6.00
CA ALA A 165 0.10 -22.46 -4.59
C ALA A 165 0.00 -20.94 -4.38
N MET A 166 0.81 -20.15 -5.08
CA MET A 166 0.74 -18.68 -5.09
C MET A 166 -0.63 -18.19 -5.55
N SER A 167 -1.12 -18.64 -6.72
CA SER A 167 -2.43 -18.25 -7.25
C SER A 167 -3.56 -18.57 -6.26
N LYS A 168 -3.54 -19.77 -5.67
CA LYS A 168 -4.52 -20.15 -4.64
C LYS A 168 -4.42 -19.28 -3.39
N ALA A 169 -3.22 -18.93 -2.95
CA ALA A 169 -3.00 -18.03 -1.82
C ALA A 169 -3.57 -16.63 -2.08
N MET A 170 -3.33 -16.09 -3.27
CA MET A 170 -3.84 -14.79 -3.71
C MET A 170 -5.37 -14.76 -3.75
N SER A 171 -6.02 -15.79 -4.29
CA SER A 171 -7.48 -15.91 -4.26
C SER A 171 -8.03 -15.91 -2.82
N LEU A 172 -7.37 -16.65 -1.91
CA LEU A 172 -7.78 -16.68 -0.49
C LEU A 172 -7.61 -15.31 0.19
N LEU A 173 -6.52 -14.58 -0.11
CA LEU A 173 -6.23 -13.27 0.46
C LEU A 173 -7.22 -12.20 -0.03
N TYR A 174 -7.35 -12.03 -1.34
CA TYR A 174 -8.06 -10.89 -1.93
C TYR A 174 -9.54 -11.15 -2.20
N GLN A 175 -9.94 -12.39 -2.51
CA GLN A 175 -11.33 -12.68 -2.86
C GLN A 175 -12.15 -13.16 -1.66
N LYS A 176 -11.53 -13.93 -0.77
CA LYS A 176 -12.21 -14.56 0.37
C LYS A 176 -11.86 -13.94 1.71
N SER A 177 -10.82 -13.11 1.77
CA SER A 177 -10.28 -12.56 3.01
C SER A 177 -9.96 -13.63 4.07
N ASP A 178 -9.64 -14.84 3.61
CA ASP A 178 -9.25 -15.97 4.47
C ASP A 178 -7.73 -15.94 4.66
N TYR A 179 -7.29 -15.04 5.54
CA TYR A 179 -5.88 -14.80 5.80
C TYR A 179 -5.16 -16.06 6.32
N PRO A 180 -5.70 -16.82 7.30
CA PRO A 180 -5.06 -18.04 7.78
C PRO A 180 -4.88 -19.11 6.69
N ALA A 181 -5.89 -19.31 5.81
CA ALA A 181 -5.76 -20.27 4.73
C ALA A 181 -4.81 -19.79 3.63
N SER A 182 -4.81 -18.49 3.34
CA SER A 182 -3.88 -17.86 2.39
C SER A 182 -2.43 -18.05 2.82
N ILE A 183 -2.11 -17.77 4.09
CA ILE A 183 -0.78 -17.99 4.69
C ILE A 183 -0.32 -19.44 4.49
N LYS A 184 -1.19 -20.43 4.71
CA LYS A 184 -0.86 -21.85 4.47
C LYS A 184 -0.51 -22.14 3.00
N GLN A 185 -1.13 -21.46 2.04
CA GLN A 185 -0.80 -21.65 0.63
C GLN A 185 0.49 -20.92 0.24
N PHE A 186 0.75 -19.71 0.76
CA PHE A 186 2.05 -19.06 0.58
C PHE A 186 3.19 -19.90 1.16
N GLN A 187 2.99 -20.48 2.35
CA GLN A 187 3.95 -21.42 2.96
C GLN A 187 4.24 -22.62 2.05
N ARG A 188 3.24 -23.14 1.33
CA ARG A 188 3.46 -24.21 0.33
C ARG A 188 4.23 -23.71 -0.88
N ALA A 189 3.95 -22.49 -1.35
CA ALA A 189 4.67 -21.90 -2.47
C ALA A 189 6.17 -21.77 -2.15
N ILE A 190 6.51 -21.22 -0.98
CA ILE A 190 7.91 -21.04 -0.55
C ILE A 190 8.59 -22.35 -0.13
N GLN A 191 7.84 -23.38 0.29
CA GLN A 191 8.42 -24.71 0.50
C GLN A 191 8.88 -25.35 -0.82
N VAL A 192 8.15 -25.09 -1.92
CA VAL A 192 8.49 -25.60 -3.25
C VAL A 192 9.56 -24.73 -3.90
N TYR A 193 9.51 -23.42 -3.70
CA TYR A 193 10.47 -22.45 -4.24
C TYR A 193 10.90 -21.45 -3.15
N PRO A 194 11.97 -21.76 -2.39
CA PRO A 194 12.42 -20.93 -1.26
C PRO A 194 12.87 -19.50 -1.61
N ASP A 195 13.14 -19.21 -2.88
CA ASP A 195 13.58 -17.88 -3.35
C ASP A 195 12.42 -17.05 -3.95
N TYR A 196 11.17 -17.47 -3.69
CA TYR A 196 9.96 -16.80 -4.19
C TYR A 196 9.66 -15.50 -3.41
N TYR A 197 10.46 -14.45 -3.58
CA TYR A 197 10.33 -13.21 -2.82
C TYR A 197 8.93 -12.57 -2.92
N GLU A 198 8.22 -12.71 -4.04
CA GLU A 198 6.85 -12.22 -4.22
C GLU A 198 5.88 -12.94 -3.27
N ALA A 199 6.03 -14.26 -3.12
CA ALA A 199 5.24 -15.04 -2.18
C ALA A 199 5.54 -14.64 -0.72
N TYR A 200 6.78 -14.28 -0.39
CA TYR A 200 7.12 -13.75 0.93
C TYR A 200 6.46 -12.39 1.19
N ALA A 201 6.46 -11.47 0.22
CA ALA A 201 5.83 -10.16 0.37
C ALA A 201 4.32 -10.27 0.60
N GLN A 202 3.66 -11.08 -0.23
CA GLN A 202 2.22 -11.33 -0.14
C GLN A 202 1.84 -12.10 1.13
N MET A 203 2.70 -13.01 1.60
CA MET A 203 2.54 -13.65 2.90
C MET A 203 2.70 -12.63 4.05
N GLY A 204 3.62 -11.69 3.93
CA GLY A 204 3.77 -10.57 4.86
C GLY A 204 2.48 -9.76 4.97
N LEU A 205 1.91 -9.35 3.83
CA LEU A 205 0.60 -8.70 3.78
C LEU A 205 -0.50 -9.54 4.44
N ALA A 206 -0.56 -10.85 4.15
CA ALA A 206 -1.53 -11.74 4.77
C ALA A 206 -1.37 -11.80 6.30
N TYR A 207 -0.14 -11.82 6.82
CA TYR A 207 0.14 -11.72 8.25
C TYR A 207 -0.28 -10.38 8.85
N MET A 208 -0.08 -9.25 8.15
CA MET A 208 -0.59 -7.93 8.59
C MET A 208 -2.11 -7.96 8.76
N ARG A 209 -2.83 -8.49 7.76
CA ARG A 209 -4.29 -8.62 7.79
C ARG A 209 -4.76 -9.59 8.88
N ASN A 210 -3.95 -10.59 9.19
CA ASN A 210 -4.18 -11.51 10.29
C ASN A 210 -3.71 -10.97 11.66
N LYS A 211 -3.28 -9.69 11.74
CA LYS A 211 -2.81 -9.02 12.97
C LYS A 211 -1.57 -9.65 13.61
N ASP A 212 -0.79 -10.39 12.83
CA ASP A 212 0.49 -10.98 13.24
C ASP A 212 1.66 -10.13 12.71
N ALA A 213 1.92 -9.01 13.39
CA ALA A 213 2.96 -8.06 13.00
C ALA A 213 4.36 -8.68 12.99
N ALA A 214 4.65 -9.60 13.92
CA ALA A 214 5.95 -10.22 14.05
C ALA A 214 6.27 -11.15 12.86
N GLN A 215 5.31 -12.00 12.46
CA GLN A 215 5.51 -12.83 11.27
C GLN A 215 5.47 -12.02 9.97
N SER A 216 4.69 -10.93 9.93
CA SER A 216 4.71 -10.00 8.80
C SER A 216 6.09 -9.42 8.57
N GLU A 217 6.69 -8.79 9.60
CA GLU A 217 8.02 -8.19 9.49
C GLU A 217 9.06 -9.22 9.03
N LYS A 218 9.01 -10.44 9.60
CA LYS A 218 9.92 -11.52 9.22
C LYS A 218 9.78 -11.91 7.74
N ALA A 219 8.55 -12.03 7.24
CA ALA A 219 8.29 -12.39 5.84
C ALA A 219 8.72 -11.28 4.87
N LEU A 220 8.41 -10.02 5.20
CA LEU A 220 8.76 -8.85 4.39
C LEU A 220 10.28 -8.65 4.31
N ARG A 221 11.00 -8.78 5.43
CA ARG A 221 12.47 -8.75 5.43
C ARG A 221 13.07 -9.87 4.58
N LYS A 222 12.52 -11.08 4.66
CA LYS A 222 12.98 -12.19 3.81
C LYS A 222 12.75 -11.91 2.32
N SER A 223 11.63 -11.27 1.96
CA SER A 223 11.38 -10.82 0.58
C SER A 223 12.40 -9.77 0.13
N MET A 224 12.72 -8.79 0.97
CA MET A 224 13.75 -7.79 0.70
C MET A 224 15.13 -8.43 0.51
N ASP A 225 15.53 -9.33 1.41
CA ASP A 225 16.82 -10.02 1.32
C ASP A 225 16.95 -10.81 0.01
N LEU A 226 15.89 -11.53 -0.40
CA LEU A 226 15.87 -12.35 -1.61
C LEU A 226 15.76 -11.55 -2.91
N SER A 227 15.19 -10.34 -2.85
CA SER A 227 15.10 -9.42 -3.99
C SER A 227 16.26 -8.43 -4.04
N GLU A 228 17.21 -8.52 -3.10
CA GLU A 228 18.29 -7.55 -2.91
C GLU A 228 17.75 -6.11 -2.79
N GLU A 229 16.58 -5.97 -2.16
CA GLU A 229 15.85 -4.71 -2.02
C GLU A 229 15.40 -4.05 -3.34
N HIS A 230 15.29 -4.82 -4.43
CA HIS A 230 14.79 -4.34 -5.73
C HIS A 230 13.30 -4.62 -5.98
N TYR A 231 12.60 -5.18 -4.98
CA TYR A 231 11.15 -5.40 -5.08
C TYR A 231 10.36 -4.34 -4.27
N PRO A 232 9.73 -3.35 -4.94
CA PRO A 232 9.10 -2.20 -4.28
C PRO A 232 7.96 -2.61 -3.34
N ASP A 233 7.25 -3.71 -3.63
CA ASP A 233 6.12 -4.16 -2.79
C ASP A 233 6.57 -4.55 -1.38
N ALA A 234 7.70 -5.25 -1.26
CA ALA A 234 8.23 -5.62 0.05
C ALA A 234 8.62 -4.39 0.87
N LEU A 235 9.17 -3.36 0.21
CA LEU A 235 9.60 -2.11 0.84
C LEU A 235 8.41 -1.30 1.35
N PHE A 236 7.40 -1.02 0.50
CA PHE A 236 6.25 -0.24 0.95
C PHE A 236 5.39 -1.00 1.96
N LEU A 237 5.26 -2.33 1.86
CA LEU A 237 4.53 -3.11 2.85
C LEU A 237 5.22 -3.10 4.22
N LEU A 238 6.56 -3.12 4.26
CA LEU A 238 7.30 -3.00 5.52
C LEU A 238 7.21 -1.58 6.08
N ALA A 239 7.25 -0.56 5.22
CA ALA A 239 6.99 0.81 5.61
C ALA A 239 5.57 0.96 6.21
N ALA A 240 4.55 0.37 5.58
CA ALA A 240 3.18 0.36 6.07
C ALA A 240 3.07 -0.30 7.46
N LEU A 241 3.76 -1.43 7.66
CA LEU A 241 3.83 -2.10 8.94
C LEU A 241 4.44 -1.18 10.02
N PHE A 242 5.55 -0.51 9.72
CA PHE A 242 6.18 0.44 10.64
C PHE A 242 5.35 1.69 10.90
N SER A 243 4.69 2.24 9.87
CA SER A 243 3.75 3.35 10.00
C SER A 243 2.60 3.01 10.94
N SER A 244 2.01 1.81 10.80
CA SER A 244 0.95 1.32 11.71
C SER A 244 1.46 1.13 13.15
N ALA A 245 2.72 0.77 13.31
CA ALA A 245 3.40 0.68 14.60
C ALA A 245 3.95 2.03 15.10
N ARG A 246 3.64 3.14 14.41
CA ARG A 246 4.07 4.51 14.76
C ARG A 246 5.58 4.73 14.67
N ARG A 247 6.29 3.81 14.02
CA ARG A 247 7.75 3.83 13.79
C ARG A 247 8.07 4.56 12.49
N PHE A 248 7.64 5.81 12.38
CA PHE A 248 7.73 6.59 11.13
C PHE A 248 9.17 6.85 10.67
N ALA A 249 10.11 6.96 11.61
CA ALA A 249 11.53 7.11 11.29
C ALA A 249 12.11 5.86 10.60
N ASP A 250 11.57 4.68 10.90
CA ASP A 250 11.98 3.43 10.24
C ASP A 250 11.23 3.24 8.91
N ALA A 251 10.01 3.75 8.79
CA ALA A 251 9.17 3.63 7.60
C ALA A 251 9.64 4.52 6.44
N GLU A 252 10.06 5.75 6.72
CA GLU A 252 10.43 6.76 5.72
C GLU A 252 11.51 6.31 4.72
N PRO A 253 12.67 5.77 5.13
CA PRO A 253 13.70 5.35 4.18
C PRO A 253 13.23 4.19 3.29
N LEU A 254 12.40 3.28 3.81
CA LEU A 254 11.83 2.17 3.05
C LEU A 254 10.83 2.65 2.01
N ALA A 255 9.90 3.53 2.40
CA ALA A 255 8.92 4.09 1.49
C ALA A 255 9.57 4.96 0.41
N ARG A 256 10.62 5.72 0.77
CA ARG A 256 11.40 6.52 -0.19
C ARG A 256 12.07 5.63 -1.24
N LYS A 257 12.73 4.55 -0.82
CA LYS A 257 13.32 3.59 -1.75
C LYS A 257 12.26 2.91 -2.63
N ALA A 258 11.08 2.60 -2.09
CA ALA A 258 9.98 2.05 -2.88
C ALA A 258 9.52 3.02 -4.00
N VAL A 259 9.44 4.32 -3.70
CA VAL A 259 9.13 5.37 -4.69
C VAL A 259 10.24 5.54 -5.73
N GLU A 260 11.51 5.41 -5.34
CA GLU A 260 12.64 5.47 -6.28
C GLU A 260 12.62 4.31 -7.28
N LEU A 261 12.24 3.11 -6.83
CA LEU A 261 12.14 1.92 -7.67
C LEU A 261 10.89 1.91 -8.55
N ASP A 262 9.75 2.35 -8.02
CA ASP A 262 8.51 2.50 -8.77
C ASP A 262 7.79 3.83 -8.45
N PRO A 263 8.10 4.89 -9.23
CA PRO A 263 7.47 6.19 -9.06
C PRO A 263 5.97 6.19 -9.38
N LYS A 264 5.45 5.16 -10.06
CA LYS A 264 4.03 5.03 -10.46
C LYS A 264 3.21 4.20 -9.47
N SER A 265 3.82 3.67 -8.41
CA SER A 265 3.09 2.97 -7.35
C SER A 265 2.41 3.96 -6.41
N TRP A 266 1.08 4.08 -6.50
CA TRP A 266 0.32 4.89 -5.55
C TRP A 266 0.49 4.41 -4.10
N HIS A 267 0.74 3.10 -3.89
CA HIS A 267 1.03 2.53 -2.56
C HIS A 267 2.34 3.09 -2.01
N ALA A 268 3.42 3.06 -2.78
CA ALA A 268 4.70 3.61 -2.35
C ALA A 268 4.62 5.12 -2.05
N GLN A 269 3.95 5.87 -2.94
CA GLN A 269 3.74 7.31 -2.79
C GLN A 269 2.94 7.65 -1.51
N SER A 270 1.85 6.91 -1.26
CA SER A 270 1.01 7.11 -0.09
C SER A 270 1.69 6.71 1.22
N GLU A 271 2.47 5.63 1.24
CA GLU A 271 3.24 5.23 2.43
C GLU A 271 4.34 6.23 2.77
N LEU A 272 5.00 6.83 1.77
CA LEU A 272 5.97 7.89 2.00
C LEU A 272 5.30 9.13 2.59
N ALA A 273 4.17 9.55 2.03
CA ALA A 273 3.37 10.64 2.58
C ALA A 273 2.95 10.36 4.04
N GLN A 274 2.49 9.15 4.34
CA GLN A 274 2.08 8.73 5.69
C GLN A 274 3.25 8.79 6.68
N ALA A 275 4.43 8.28 6.29
CA ALA A 275 5.63 8.35 7.12
C ALA A 275 6.04 9.81 7.39
N LEU A 276 6.03 10.66 6.36
CA LEU A 276 6.35 12.09 6.49
C LEU A 276 5.37 12.85 7.39
N LEU A 277 4.07 12.55 7.31
CA LEU A 277 3.06 13.13 8.23
C LEU A 277 3.31 12.72 9.69
N GLY A 278 3.68 11.46 9.90
CA GLY A 278 4.08 10.95 11.21
C GLY A 278 5.30 11.68 11.78
N LEU A 279 6.24 12.06 10.91
CA LEU A 279 7.44 12.85 11.21
C LEU A 279 7.21 14.37 11.26
N LYS A 280 5.96 14.84 11.15
CA LYS A 280 5.59 16.27 11.15
C LYS A 280 6.14 17.07 9.96
N ARG A 281 6.39 16.40 8.83
CA ARG A 281 6.91 16.98 7.58
C ARG A 281 5.77 17.14 6.55
N ALA A 282 4.67 17.79 6.94
CA ALA A 282 3.46 17.88 6.11
C ALA A 282 3.68 18.51 4.73
N ASN A 283 4.55 19.53 4.61
CA ASN A 283 4.83 20.19 3.34
C ASN A 283 5.43 19.20 2.31
N GLU A 284 6.27 18.28 2.76
CA GLU A 284 6.83 17.24 1.88
C GLU A 284 5.80 16.13 1.62
N ALA A 285 5.03 15.76 2.64
CA ALA A 285 3.98 14.76 2.52
C ALA A 285 2.93 15.12 1.46
N GLU A 286 2.58 16.41 1.34
CA GLU A 286 1.61 16.91 0.37
C GLU A 286 1.98 16.54 -1.06
N GLN A 287 3.25 16.65 -1.44
CA GLN A 287 3.71 16.35 -2.80
C GLN A 287 3.48 14.87 -3.15
N TYR A 288 3.82 13.97 -2.23
CA TYR A 288 3.68 12.53 -2.41
C TYR A 288 2.22 12.07 -2.31
N ALA A 289 1.41 12.68 -1.42
CA ALA A 289 -0.02 12.41 -1.35
C ALA A 289 -0.75 12.86 -2.62
N GLN A 290 -0.40 14.03 -3.17
CA GLN A 290 -0.93 14.49 -4.47
C GLN A 290 -0.52 13.56 -5.62
N ALA A 291 0.72 13.05 -5.62
CA ALA A 291 1.15 12.06 -6.61
C ALA A 291 0.33 10.78 -6.52
N ALA A 292 0.07 10.26 -5.31
CA ALA A 292 -0.78 9.10 -5.11
C ALA A 292 -2.21 9.33 -5.63
N VAL A 293 -2.83 10.48 -5.30
CA VAL A 293 -4.19 10.83 -5.78
C VAL A 293 -4.25 10.95 -7.30
N LYS A 294 -3.20 11.47 -7.95
CA LYS A 294 -3.15 11.55 -9.42
C LYS A 294 -3.11 10.17 -10.07
N LEU A 295 -2.46 9.20 -9.43
CA LEU A 295 -2.36 7.83 -9.91
C LEU A 295 -3.68 7.07 -9.70
N GLU A 296 -4.37 7.31 -8.58
CA GLU A 296 -5.64 6.66 -8.23
C GLU A 296 -6.69 7.67 -7.75
N PRO A 297 -7.31 8.44 -8.67
CA PRO A 297 -8.22 9.53 -8.32
C PRO A 297 -9.52 9.04 -7.65
N ASP A 298 -9.93 7.80 -7.91
CA ASP A 298 -11.16 7.20 -7.36
C ASP A 298 -10.94 6.49 -6.02
N ASN A 299 -9.70 6.50 -5.49
CA ASN A 299 -9.40 5.90 -4.20
C ASN A 299 -9.75 6.88 -3.06
N ALA A 300 -10.91 6.67 -2.44
CA ALA A 300 -11.38 7.47 -1.31
C ALA A 300 -10.38 7.52 -0.14
N LEU A 301 -9.53 6.51 0.06
CA LEU A 301 -8.56 6.51 1.15
C LEU A 301 -7.45 7.56 0.92
N LEU A 302 -7.11 7.85 -0.33
CA LEU A 302 -6.14 8.88 -0.67
C LEU A 302 -6.69 10.30 -0.42
N ALA A 303 -8.01 10.48 -0.55
CA ALA A 303 -8.67 11.73 -0.13
C ALA A 303 -8.56 11.94 1.39
N LEU A 304 -8.60 10.87 2.20
CA LEU A 304 -8.37 10.99 3.65
C LEU A 304 -6.91 11.28 3.99
N LEU A 305 -5.97 10.69 3.25
CA LEU A 305 -4.55 11.03 3.40
C LEU A 305 -4.31 12.51 3.11
N MET A 306 -4.87 13.04 2.01
CA MET A 306 -4.83 14.48 1.71
C MET A 306 -5.47 15.32 2.81
N ALA A 307 -6.62 14.90 3.35
CA ALA A 307 -7.26 15.59 4.46
C ALA A 307 -6.34 15.64 5.70
N ASP A 308 -5.67 14.54 6.05
CA ASP A 308 -4.69 14.52 7.16
C ASP A 308 -3.48 15.42 6.88
N VAL A 309 -3.02 15.51 5.62
CA VAL A 309 -2.01 16.50 5.20
C VAL A 309 -2.49 17.93 5.47
N HIS A 310 -3.67 18.30 4.96
CA HIS A 310 -4.18 19.66 5.09
C HIS A 310 -4.59 20.03 6.52
N ILE A 311 -4.96 19.06 7.37
CA ILE A 311 -5.08 19.26 8.81
C ILE A 311 -3.74 19.69 9.40
N GLN A 312 -2.65 18.99 9.09
CA GLN A 312 -1.33 19.30 9.65
C GLN A 312 -0.75 20.61 9.09
N LEU A 313 -1.10 20.98 7.85
CA LEU A 313 -0.76 22.27 7.25
C LEU A 313 -1.65 23.43 7.77
N GLY A 314 -2.77 23.14 8.43
CA GLY A 314 -3.77 24.15 8.81
C GLY A 314 -4.49 24.77 7.61
N ASN A 315 -4.50 24.09 6.45
CA ASN A 315 -5.14 24.56 5.23
C ASN A 315 -6.63 24.20 5.22
N ALA A 316 -7.43 25.00 5.93
CA ALA A 316 -8.87 24.74 6.09
C ALA A 316 -9.68 24.72 4.77
N PRO A 317 -9.41 25.58 3.76
CA PRO A 317 -10.06 25.48 2.46
C PRO A 317 -9.78 24.15 1.75
N ALA A 318 -8.51 23.75 1.62
CA ALA A 318 -8.16 22.52 0.93
C ALA A 318 -8.65 21.27 1.67
N LEU A 319 -8.62 21.30 3.01
CA LEU A 319 -9.24 20.26 3.84
C LEU A 319 -10.75 20.11 3.53
N LEU A 320 -11.48 21.21 3.34
CA LEU A 320 -12.91 21.12 3.01
C LEU A 320 -13.12 20.41 1.67
N ASP A 321 -12.27 20.68 0.69
CA ASP A 321 -12.33 20.05 -0.63
C ASP A 321 -12.03 18.54 -0.55
N ASP A 322 -11.02 18.13 0.22
CA ASP A 322 -10.69 16.72 0.42
C ASP A 322 -11.82 15.94 1.10
N LEU A 323 -12.43 16.51 2.16
CA LEU A 323 -13.53 15.89 2.87
C LEU A 323 -14.77 15.75 1.97
N ASN A 324 -15.03 16.74 1.11
CA ASN A 324 -16.09 16.67 0.11
C ASN A 324 -15.78 15.59 -0.94
N ASN A 325 -14.53 15.49 -1.39
CA ASN A 325 -14.11 14.47 -2.34
C ASN A 325 -14.28 13.05 -1.76
N TYR A 326 -13.88 12.84 -0.51
CA TYR A 326 -14.12 11.57 0.19
C TYR A 326 -15.61 11.21 0.20
N LEU A 327 -16.50 12.16 0.56
CA LEU A 327 -17.93 11.91 0.64
C LEU A 327 -18.59 11.68 -0.73
N LYS A 328 -17.98 12.21 -1.81
CA LYS A 328 -18.39 11.92 -3.18
C LYS A 328 -18.03 10.48 -3.57
N LEU A 329 -16.81 10.05 -3.28
CA LEU A 329 -16.30 8.72 -3.62
C LEU A 329 -16.89 7.62 -2.74
N ALA A 330 -17.07 7.89 -1.44
CA ALA A 330 -17.52 6.94 -0.44
C ALA A 330 -18.64 7.52 0.46
N PRO A 331 -19.83 7.84 -0.09
CA PRO A 331 -20.91 8.50 0.67
C PRO A 331 -21.42 7.70 1.86
N ASN A 332 -21.29 6.37 1.79
CA ASN A 332 -21.64 5.41 2.84
C ASN A 332 -20.41 4.66 3.37
N GLY A 333 -19.20 5.19 3.15
CA GLY A 333 -17.97 4.59 3.64
C GLY A 333 -17.91 4.58 5.17
N ARG A 334 -17.05 3.71 5.73
CA ARG A 334 -16.91 3.56 7.20
C ARG A 334 -16.58 4.86 7.94
N PHE A 335 -15.91 5.80 7.26
CA PHE A 335 -15.53 7.10 7.82
C PHE A 335 -16.50 8.22 7.44
N ALA A 336 -17.52 7.95 6.62
CA ALA A 336 -18.43 8.99 6.13
C ALA A 336 -19.15 9.75 7.26
N PRO A 337 -19.61 9.14 8.37
CA PRO A 337 -20.18 9.88 9.48
C PRO A 337 -19.20 10.89 10.10
N GLN A 338 -17.96 10.47 10.38
CA GLN A 338 -16.93 11.35 10.94
C GLN A 338 -16.54 12.45 9.95
N VAL A 339 -16.38 12.11 8.68
CA VAL A 339 -16.03 13.07 7.62
C VAL A 339 -17.12 14.13 7.44
N ARG A 340 -18.41 13.76 7.49
CA ARG A 340 -19.53 14.74 7.45
C ARG A 340 -19.44 15.72 8.62
N GLN A 341 -19.23 15.20 9.84
CA GLN A 341 -19.09 16.04 11.02
C GLN A 341 -17.91 17.02 10.90
N GLN A 342 -16.74 16.53 10.49
CA GLN A 342 -15.56 17.39 10.31
C GLN A 342 -15.77 18.43 9.22
N ARG A 343 -16.33 18.04 8.07
CA ARG A 343 -16.66 18.94 6.96
C ARG A 343 -17.57 20.08 7.44
N ASP A 344 -18.63 19.75 8.18
CA ASP A 344 -19.59 20.74 8.68
C ASP A 344 -18.93 21.74 9.64
N GLN A 345 -18.05 21.25 10.51
CA GLN A 345 -17.26 22.11 11.41
C GLN A 345 -16.28 23.01 10.67
N VAL A 346 -15.58 22.50 9.66
CA VAL A 346 -14.67 23.30 8.82
C VAL A 346 -15.45 24.37 8.05
N GLN A 347 -16.59 23.99 7.46
CA GLN A 347 -17.46 24.88 6.71
C GLN A 347 -18.00 26.02 7.58
N GLN A 348 -18.49 25.72 8.79
CA GLN A 348 -18.96 26.75 9.74
C GLN A 348 -17.84 27.71 10.14
N ARG A 349 -16.63 27.20 10.42
CA ARG A 349 -15.47 28.05 10.75
C ARG A 349 -15.09 29.00 9.62
N LEU A 350 -15.09 28.52 8.39
CA LEU A 350 -14.81 29.34 7.21
C LEU A 350 -15.90 30.41 6.99
N GLN A 351 -17.17 30.08 7.22
CA GLN A 351 -18.27 31.05 7.14
C GLN A 351 -18.15 32.15 8.21
N ASN A 352 -17.87 31.78 9.47
CA ASN A 352 -17.72 32.72 10.57
C ASN A 352 -16.53 33.68 10.37
N THR A 353 -15.42 33.16 9.82
CA THR A 353 -14.23 33.98 9.50
C THR A 353 -14.53 35.00 8.40
N ARG A 354 -15.37 34.65 7.41
CA ARG A 354 -15.82 35.61 6.38
C ARG A 354 -16.80 36.65 6.90
N ALA A 355 -17.58 36.32 7.93
CA ALA A 355 -18.57 37.21 8.53
C ALA A 355 -17.99 38.23 9.53
N THR A 356 -16.73 38.08 9.94
CA THR A 356 -16.02 39.06 10.78
C THR A 356 -14.93 39.75 9.95
N PRO A 357 -15.21 40.92 9.34
CA PRO A 357 -14.15 41.72 8.74
C PRO A 357 -13.14 42.09 9.84
N ALA A 358 -11.85 41.96 9.57
CA ALA A 358 -10.80 42.44 10.46
C ALA A 358 -11.13 43.88 10.87
N ALA A 359 -11.35 44.11 12.17
CA ALA A 359 -11.49 45.46 12.69
C ALA A 359 -10.22 46.22 12.31
N SER A 360 -10.36 47.18 11.39
CA SER A 360 -9.26 48.05 10.97
C SER A 360 -8.56 48.61 12.21
N PRO A 361 -7.22 48.59 12.28
CA PRO A 361 -6.53 49.23 13.39
C PRO A 361 -6.92 50.71 13.37
N SER A 362 -7.62 51.14 14.42
CA SER A 362 -8.02 52.53 14.60
C SER A 362 -6.76 53.40 14.58
N SER A 363 -6.63 54.23 13.55
CA SER A 363 -5.55 55.22 13.45
C SER A 363 -5.46 56.04 14.74
N PRO A 364 -4.25 56.33 15.26
CA PRO A 364 -4.10 57.24 16.38
C PRO A 364 -4.65 58.60 15.93
N ARG A 365 -5.67 59.12 16.63
CA ARG A 365 -6.05 60.52 16.48
C ARG A 365 -4.92 61.37 17.04
N ASP A 366 -4.20 62.04 16.16
CA ASP A 366 -3.44 63.24 16.51
C ASP A 366 -4.40 64.23 17.18
N ASN A 367 -4.10 64.60 18.43
CA ASN A 367 -4.75 65.70 19.11
C ASN A 367 -3.87 66.96 18.97
N PRO A 368 -4.49 68.14 18.78
CA PRO A 368 -3.85 69.35 18.29
C PRO A 368 -2.86 70.02 19.25
#